data_AF-A0A5C4SWT6-F1
#
_entry.id   AF-A0A5C4SWT6-F1
#
_cell.length_a   1.000
_cell.length_b   1.000
_cell.length_c   1.000
_cell.angle_alpha   90.00
_cell.angle_beta   90.00
_cell.angle_gamma   90.00
#
_symmetry.space_group_name_H-M   'P 1'
#
loop_
_entity.id
_entity.type
_entity.pdbx_description
1 polymer ?
#
loop_
_entity_poly.entity_id
_entity_poly.type
_entity_poly.pdbx_seq_one_letter_code
_entity_poly.pdbx_strand_id
1 'polypeptide(L)'
;MSVLLFLSLLLVPLQPVKADIESGQHDVTVAPGGARNTYFPDVEKLQNGDLLVLYYDSPAHTSQSGRIAMVRSTDDGQTWSTPITVADSVYDDRDPSIMQMGDGTLLVNFFSTDWSQSPSKILGTYLIRSTDGGLTWSSPVLVETKLDYSATTSKILELDNGELLIPRYGKMPGHWQSKIMIGRSSDGGLSWPQANEVEIPNPYGTNWVEPALADLGGGHLMVMIRSAKYAHEAHSYDNGLTWTTPVPTDMEAHASNLLVLDQGGPGQRILHTWGDYSSQYAFGRPVVGQIILADGTPVSERVKMYAGHCGDESYPSSVRLDDGRIFTVYYDACAKQIRGTYSTVDDFLDYEPETGIWDSETGKLDLWKLYTDGSLQISTDMNYTHNYFHPHVLKLSLSDWTNDVECVVLSLLCPQCMKNSYKFSTQGNEGLFLL
;
A
#
# COMPACT_ATOMS: atom_id res chain seq x y z
N MET A 1 -46.10 42.50 -2.34
CA MET A 1 -45.06 42.06 -1.39
C MET A 1 -44.53 40.73 -1.90
N SER A 2 -43.40 40.73 -2.61
CA SER A 2 -42.68 39.50 -2.96
C SER A 2 -41.40 39.50 -2.14
N VAL A 3 -41.29 38.57 -1.20
CA VAL A 3 -40.10 38.37 -0.39
C VAL A 3 -39.15 37.48 -1.21
N LEU A 4 -38.07 38.08 -1.71
CA LEU A 4 -36.92 37.32 -2.21
C LEU A 4 -36.13 36.82 -1.00
N LEU A 5 -36.19 35.52 -0.72
CA LEU A 5 -35.24 34.86 0.18
C LEU A 5 -33.91 34.72 -0.58
N PHE A 6 -32.93 35.55 -0.23
CA PHE A 6 -31.53 35.28 -0.59
C PHE A 6 -30.99 34.23 0.40
N LEU A 7 -30.84 32.99 -0.07
CA LEU A 7 -30.06 31.99 0.63
C LEU A 7 -28.58 32.33 0.40
N SER A 8 -27.97 33.07 1.32
CA SER A 8 -26.51 33.21 1.37
C SER A 8 -25.93 31.87 1.83
N LEU A 9 -25.52 31.02 0.89
CA LEU A 9 -24.60 29.92 1.20
C LEU A 9 -23.29 30.56 1.69
N LEU A 10 -23.07 30.54 3.00
CA LEU A 10 -21.76 30.74 3.59
C LEU A 10 -20.87 29.61 3.06
N LEU A 11 -20.07 29.91 2.04
CA LEU A 11 -18.89 29.13 1.68
C LEU A 11 -17.92 29.25 2.86
N VAL A 12 -18.11 28.39 3.87
CA VAL A 12 -17.04 28.11 4.82
C VAL A 12 -15.98 27.41 3.99
N PRO A 13 -14.78 27.99 3.81
CA PRO A 13 -13.70 27.24 3.18
C PRO A 13 -13.48 25.99 4.03
N LEU A 14 -13.68 24.80 3.42
CA LEU A 14 -13.28 23.54 4.04
C LEU A 14 -11.80 23.70 4.37
N GLN A 15 -11.48 23.75 5.66
CA GLN A 15 -10.08 23.74 6.07
C GLN A 15 -9.51 22.38 5.66
N PRO A 16 -8.35 22.35 4.99
CA PRO A 16 -7.73 21.09 4.64
C PRO A 16 -7.50 20.25 5.90
N VAL A 17 -7.71 18.95 5.79
CA VAL A 17 -7.35 18.01 6.86
C VAL A 17 -5.86 18.16 7.13
N LYS A 18 -5.52 18.39 8.40
CA LYS A 18 -4.13 18.54 8.84
C LYS A 18 -3.40 17.22 8.56
N ALA A 19 -2.20 17.32 7.98
CA ALA A 19 -1.30 16.18 7.90
C ALA A 19 -0.85 15.78 9.31
N ASP A 20 -0.97 14.49 9.64
CA ASP A 20 -0.54 13.92 10.91
C ASP A 20 -0.27 12.41 10.75
N ILE A 21 0.97 12.08 10.37
CA ILE A 21 1.42 10.69 10.28
C ILE A 21 1.90 10.12 11.63
N GLU A 22 2.16 10.97 12.62
CA GLU A 22 2.74 10.56 13.91
C GLU A 22 1.75 9.70 14.72
N SER A 23 0.46 9.98 14.60
CA SER A 23 -0.59 9.20 15.24
C SER A 23 -0.63 7.71 14.82
N GLY A 24 -0.08 7.40 13.64
CA GLY A 24 -0.19 6.08 13.00
C GLY A 24 -1.64 5.66 12.70
N GLN A 25 -2.59 6.60 12.71
CA GLN A 25 -3.99 6.41 12.38
C GLN A 25 -4.28 6.85 10.94
N HIS A 26 -5.45 6.48 10.45
CA HIS A 26 -5.94 6.96 9.16
C HIS A 26 -6.74 8.25 9.34
N ASP A 27 -6.65 9.16 8.37
CA ASP A 27 -7.41 10.41 8.36
C ASP A 27 -8.79 10.24 7.71
N VAL A 28 -8.88 9.39 6.69
CA VAL A 28 -10.10 9.20 5.90
C VAL A 28 -10.33 7.75 5.54
N THR A 29 -11.59 7.33 5.55
CA THR A 29 -12.02 6.09 4.89
C THR A 29 -12.37 6.41 3.44
N VAL A 30 -11.57 5.89 2.50
CA VAL A 30 -11.72 6.10 1.06
C VAL A 30 -12.84 5.24 0.50
N ALA A 31 -12.84 3.97 0.87
CA ALA A 31 -13.88 3.03 0.47
C ALA A 31 -14.20 2.09 1.63
N PRO A 32 -15.43 2.14 2.18
CA PRO A 32 -15.87 1.14 3.14
C PRO A 32 -16.15 -0.17 2.41
N GLY A 33 -15.69 -1.27 2.99
CA GLY A 33 -16.18 -2.59 2.64
C GLY A 33 -17.57 -2.85 3.23
N GLY A 34 -17.98 -4.11 3.21
CA GLY A 34 -19.26 -4.55 3.76
C GLY A 34 -19.46 -6.04 3.53
N ALA A 35 -20.42 -6.38 2.66
CA ALA A 35 -20.60 -7.76 2.19
C ALA A 35 -19.37 -8.28 1.42
N ARG A 36 -18.60 -7.37 0.83
CA ARG A 36 -17.33 -7.62 0.18
C ARG A 36 -16.23 -6.81 0.86
N ASN A 37 -15.00 -7.31 0.81
CA ASN A 37 -13.81 -6.70 1.36
C ASN A 37 -13.11 -5.85 0.28
N THR A 38 -12.21 -4.97 0.70
CA THR A 38 -11.47 -4.05 -0.16
C THR A 38 -9.96 -4.22 0.04
N TYR A 39 -9.19 -4.31 -1.04
CA TYR A 39 -7.75 -4.56 -1.02
C TYR A 39 -7.00 -3.84 -2.14
N PHE A 40 -5.67 -3.82 -2.06
CA PHE A 40 -4.74 -3.45 -3.14
C PHE A 40 -5.11 -2.15 -3.86
N PRO A 41 -5.20 -1.03 -3.13
CA PRO A 41 -5.61 0.22 -3.74
C PRO A 41 -4.49 0.84 -4.56
N ASP A 42 -4.88 1.67 -5.53
CA ASP A 42 -3.97 2.57 -6.22
C ASP A 42 -4.67 3.90 -6.47
N VAL A 43 -3.97 5.01 -6.26
CA VAL A 43 -4.53 6.37 -6.36
C VAL A 43 -3.87 7.14 -7.50
N GLU A 44 -4.66 7.81 -8.33
CA GLU A 44 -4.18 8.75 -9.35
C GLU A 44 -4.83 10.11 -9.14
N LYS A 45 -4.01 11.17 -9.17
CA LYS A 45 -4.49 12.54 -9.25
C LYS A 45 -4.53 12.97 -10.70
N LEU A 46 -5.73 13.26 -11.19
CA LEU A 46 -5.95 13.66 -12.57
C LEU A 46 -5.53 15.12 -12.80
N GLN A 47 -5.27 15.46 -14.07
CA GLN A 47 -4.96 16.81 -14.53
C GLN A 47 -6.05 17.84 -14.19
N ASN A 48 -7.29 17.40 -13.97
CA ASN A 48 -8.40 18.28 -13.56
C ASN A 48 -8.50 18.48 -12.03
N GLY A 49 -7.60 17.87 -11.25
CA GLY A 49 -7.56 17.94 -9.79
C GLY A 49 -8.31 16.81 -9.07
N ASP A 50 -9.12 16.01 -9.78
CA ASP A 50 -9.83 14.89 -9.15
C ASP A 50 -8.87 13.79 -8.71
N LEU A 51 -9.21 13.10 -7.62
CA LEU A 51 -8.54 11.85 -7.25
C LEU A 51 -9.39 10.66 -7.67
N LEU A 52 -8.78 9.68 -8.32
CA LEU A 52 -9.35 8.36 -8.55
C LEU A 52 -8.63 7.35 -7.67
N VAL A 53 -9.39 6.52 -6.94
CA VAL A 53 -8.83 5.37 -6.23
C VAL A 53 -9.47 4.11 -6.76
N LEU A 54 -8.65 3.23 -7.32
CA LEU A 54 -9.05 1.88 -7.68
C LEU A 54 -8.74 0.93 -6.52
N TYR A 55 -9.50 -0.14 -6.40
CA TYR A 55 -9.24 -1.20 -5.42
C TYR A 55 -9.88 -2.52 -5.86
N TYR A 56 -9.34 -3.61 -5.32
CA TYR A 56 -9.90 -4.94 -5.44
C TYR A 56 -11.11 -5.09 -4.50
N ASP A 57 -12.30 -5.29 -5.06
CA ASP A 57 -13.55 -5.54 -4.35
C ASP A 57 -13.89 -7.03 -4.43
N SER A 58 -13.83 -7.76 -3.31
CA SER A 58 -13.90 -9.23 -3.33
C SER A 58 -14.52 -9.86 -2.08
N PRO A 59 -15.20 -11.01 -2.15
CA PRO A 59 -15.72 -11.69 -0.97
C PRO A 59 -14.64 -12.14 0.03
N ALA A 60 -13.40 -12.31 -0.43
CA ALA A 60 -12.25 -12.74 0.36
C ALA A 60 -10.95 -12.17 -0.23
N HIS A 61 -9.81 -12.41 0.41
CA HIS A 61 -8.49 -11.98 -0.07
C HIS A 61 -8.19 -12.45 -1.51
N THR A 62 -8.75 -13.60 -1.90
CA THR A 62 -8.75 -14.13 -3.28
C THR A 62 -10.11 -14.74 -3.59
N SER A 63 -10.65 -14.55 -4.79
CA SER A 63 -11.95 -15.15 -5.16
C SER A 63 -12.12 -15.22 -6.68
N GLN A 64 -12.73 -16.29 -7.20
CA GLN A 64 -13.17 -16.38 -8.60
C GLN A 64 -14.03 -15.18 -9.06
N SER A 65 -14.72 -14.53 -8.13
CA SER A 65 -15.61 -13.39 -8.39
C SER A 65 -15.01 -12.05 -7.96
N GLY A 66 -13.68 -11.98 -7.83
CA GLY A 66 -12.97 -10.76 -7.51
C GLY A 66 -13.05 -9.76 -8.68
N ARG A 67 -13.25 -8.49 -8.35
CA ARG A 67 -13.48 -7.44 -9.35
C ARG A 67 -12.78 -6.15 -8.96
N ILE A 68 -12.68 -5.22 -9.91
CA ILE A 68 -12.06 -3.92 -9.70
C ILE A 68 -13.17 -2.87 -9.55
N ALA A 69 -13.09 -2.11 -8.46
CA ALA A 69 -13.96 -0.98 -8.20
C ALA A 69 -13.15 0.32 -8.16
N MET A 70 -13.84 1.44 -8.37
CA MET A 70 -13.26 2.77 -8.33
C MET A 70 -14.17 3.75 -7.60
N VAL A 71 -13.56 4.64 -6.82
CA VAL A 71 -14.20 5.83 -6.24
C VAL A 71 -13.48 7.09 -6.72
N ARG A 72 -14.20 8.21 -6.72
CA ARG A 72 -13.70 9.53 -7.12
C ARG A 72 -13.88 10.54 -5.99
N SER A 73 -12.87 11.37 -5.77
CA SER A 73 -12.95 12.58 -4.96
C SER A 73 -12.72 13.81 -5.83
N THR A 74 -13.46 14.87 -5.54
CA THR A 74 -13.33 16.20 -6.18
C THR A 74 -12.97 17.27 -5.15
N ASP A 75 -12.53 16.86 -3.96
CA ASP A 75 -12.30 17.70 -2.79
C ASP A 75 -11.05 17.28 -2.00
N ASP A 76 -10.00 16.90 -2.75
CA ASP A 76 -8.68 16.52 -2.23
C ASP A 76 -8.73 15.31 -1.27
N GLY A 77 -9.60 14.35 -1.54
CA GLY A 77 -9.69 13.08 -0.80
C GLY A 77 -10.56 13.13 0.45
N GLN A 78 -11.26 14.25 0.72
CA GLN A 78 -12.10 14.40 1.90
C GLN A 78 -13.41 13.61 1.80
N THR A 79 -14.05 13.63 0.63
CA THR A 79 -15.26 12.83 0.36
C THR A 79 -15.12 12.05 -0.94
N TRP A 80 -15.84 10.93 -1.00
CA TRP A 80 -15.72 9.94 -2.06
C TRP A 80 -17.08 9.61 -2.66
N SER A 81 -17.13 9.42 -3.98
CA SER A 81 -18.33 9.00 -4.70
C SER A 81 -18.79 7.60 -4.27
N THR A 82 -20.02 7.24 -4.66
CA THR A 82 -20.39 5.82 -4.66
C THR A 82 -19.45 5.04 -5.59
N PRO A 83 -18.99 3.82 -5.20
CA PRO A 83 -18.12 3.03 -6.06
C PRO A 83 -18.79 2.65 -7.37
N ILE A 84 -18.01 2.64 -8.46
CA ILE A 84 -18.38 2.04 -9.73
C ILE A 84 -17.49 0.83 -10.02
N THR A 85 -18.00 -0.15 -10.76
CA THR A 85 -17.23 -1.30 -11.22
C THR A 85 -16.49 -0.96 -12.50
N VAL A 86 -15.19 -1.24 -12.52
CA VAL A 86 -14.26 -0.94 -13.62
C VAL A 86 -13.98 -2.20 -14.45
N ALA A 87 -13.77 -3.34 -13.79
CA ALA A 87 -13.63 -4.65 -14.43
C ALA A 87 -14.28 -5.72 -13.55
N ASP A 88 -15.02 -6.66 -14.15
CA ASP A 88 -15.78 -7.72 -13.47
C ASP A 88 -15.96 -8.89 -14.45
N SER A 89 -14.87 -9.57 -14.75
CA SER A 89 -14.89 -10.77 -15.59
C SER A 89 -15.44 -11.97 -14.80
N VAL A 90 -15.50 -13.13 -15.45
CA VAL A 90 -15.84 -14.39 -14.78
C VAL A 90 -14.69 -14.93 -13.92
N TYR A 91 -13.54 -14.24 -13.91
CA TYR A 91 -12.30 -14.60 -13.21
C TYR A 91 -12.01 -13.61 -12.08
N ASP A 92 -10.96 -13.88 -11.32
CA ASP A 92 -10.48 -13.00 -10.26
C ASP A 92 -9.66 -11.84 -10.84
N ASP A 93 -10.29 -10.69 -11.11
CA ASP A 93 -9.63 -9.47 -11.58
C ASP A 93 -9.11 -8.66 -10.39
N ARG A 94 -7.78 -8.52 -10.27
CA ARG A 94 -7.17 -8.02 -9.03
C ARG A 94 -5.88 -7.23 -9.23
N ASP A 95 -5.47 -6.61 -8.12
CA ASP A 95 -4.29 -5.76 -7.97
C ASP A 95 -4.26 -4.66 -9.05
N PRO A 96 -5.31 -3.82 -9.11
CA PRO A 96 -5.39 -2.77 -10.11
C PRO A 96 -4.34 -1.68 -9.88
N SER A 97 -3.87 -1.07 -10.96
CA SER A 97 -3.16 0.21 -10.90
C SER A 97 -3.66 1.13 -12.01
N ILE A 98 -3.64 2.43 -11.74
CA ILE A 98 -4.17 3.48 -12.61
C ILE A 98 -3.11 4.56 -12.84
N MET A 99 -3.07 5.08 -14.07
CA MET A 99 -2.32 6.30 -14.38
C MET A 99 -3.06 7.11 -15.45
N GLN A 100 -2.85 8.43 -15.47
CA GLN A 100 -3.33 9.29 -16.54
C GLN A 100 -2.18 9.70 -17.48
N MET A 101 -2.31 9.34 -18.76
CA MET A 101 -1.39 9.76 -19.81
C MET A 101 -1.42 11.28 -20.01
N GLY A 102 -0.37 11.83 -20.61
CA GLY A 102 -0.26 13.25 -20.95
C GLY A 102 -1.40 13.77 -21.83
N ASP A 103 -2.00 12.90 -22.66
CA ASP A 103 -3.17 13.24 -23.50
C ASP A 103 -4.53 13.19 -22.76
N GLY A 104 -4.53 12.82 -21.47
CA GLY A 104 -5.70 12.71 -20.61
C GLY A 104 -6.33 11.31 -20.57
N THR A 105 -5.87 10.37 -21.39
CA THR A 105 -6.32 8.96 -21.36
C THR A 105 -5.96 8.31 -20.03
N LEU A 106 -6.90 7.61 -19.42
CA LEU A 106 -6.62 6.77 -18.25
C LEU A 106 -6.28 5.35 -18.68
N LEU A 107 -5.23 4.79 -18.09
CA LEU A 107 -4.84 3.40 -18.25
C LEU A 107 -5.05 2.67 -16.93
N VAL A 108 -5.67 1.49 -16.98
CA VAL A 108 -5.80 0.61 -15.81
C VAL A 108 -5.25 -0.77 -16.15
N ASN A 109 -4.19 -1.17 -15.44
CA ASN A 109 -3.65 -2.51 -15.52
C ASN A 109 -4.07 -3.36 -14.32
N PHE A 110 -4.27 -4.65 -14.56
CA PHE A 110 -4.59 -5.65 -13.54
C PHE A 110 -4.18 -7.03 -14.04
N PHE A 111 -4.30 -8.06 -13.20
CA PHE A 111 -4.19 -9.45 -13.66
C PHE A 111 -5.41 -10.28 -13.27
N SER A 112 -5.69 -11.31 -14.05
CA SER A 112 -6.82 -12.20 -13.81
C SER A 112 -6.36 -13.60 -13.43
N THR A 113 -7.04 -14.21 -12.46
CA THR A 113 -6.78 -15.61 -12.05
C THR A 113 -8.03 -16.47 -12.18
N ASP A 114 -7.88 -17.63 -12.79
CA ASP A 114 -8.90 -18.68 -12.82
C ASP A 114 -8.68 -19.68 -11.68
N TRP A 115 -9.52 -19.57 -10.66
CA TRP A 115 -9.58 -20.45 -9.49
C TRP A 115 -10.53 -21.64 -9.67
N SER A 116 -11.25 -21.72 -10.80
CA SER A 116 -12.19 -22.83 -11.06
C SER A 116 -11.48 -24.15 -11.39
N GLN A 117 -10.18 -24.10 -11.65
CA GLN A 117 -9.32 -25.24 -11.98
C GLN A 117 -8.26 -25.52 -10.91
N SER A 118 -7.69 -26.73 -10.95
CA SER A 118 -6.65 -27.19 -10.03
C SER A 118 -5.46 -27.77 -10.83
N PRO A 119 -4.26 -27.16 -10.77
CA PRO A 119 -3.94 -25.92 -10.04
C PRO A 119 -4.65 -24.70 -10.63
N SER A 120 -4.84 -23.65 -9.84
CA SER A 120 -5.33 -22.36 -10.36
C SER A 120 -4.35 -21.78 -11.38
N LYS A 121 -4.86 -20.93 -12.26
CA LYS A 121 -4.08 -20.35 -13.36
C LYS A 121 -4.21 -18.85 -13.42
N ILE A 122 -3.10 -18.14 -13.27
CA ILE A 122 -3.02 -16.73 -13.65
C ILE A 122 -3.09 -16.67 -15.18
N LEU A 123 -4.08 -15.96 -15.71
CA LEU A 123 -4.39 -15.88 -17.14
C LEU A 123 -3.51 -14.87 -17.88
N GLY A 124 -3.08 -13.83 -17.17
CA GLY A 124 -2.20 -12.80 -17.69
C GLY A 124 -2.50 -11.43 -17.08
N THR A 125 -1.70 -10.45 -17.51
CA THR A 125 -1.89 -9.04 -17.22
C THR A 125 -2.72 -8.41 -18.33
N TYR A 126 -3.73 -7.64 -17.97
CA TYR A 126 -4.65 -6.98 -18.88
C TYR A 126 -4.61 -5.47 -18.67
N LEU A 127 -4.94 -4.74 -19.74
CA LEU A 127 -5.06 -3.29 -19.75
C LEU A 127 -6.45 -2.89 -20.27
N ILE A 128 -7.09 -1.95 -19.61
CA ILE A 128 -8.26 -1.23 -20.13
C ILE A 128 -7.97 0.28 -20.16
N ARG A 129 -8.69 1.00 -21.01
CA ARG A 129 -8.47 2.43 -21.27
C ARG A 129 -9.77 3.21 -21.11
N SER A 130 -9.67 4.44 -20.62
CA SER A 130 -10.78 5.41 -20.62
C SER A 130 -10.33 6.72 -21.25
N THR A 131 -11.20 7.31 -22.08
CA THR A 131 -10.97 8.61 -22.74
C THR A 131 -11.99 9.67 -22.31
N ASP A 132 -12.80 9.36 -21.29
CA ASP A 132 -13.88 10.19 -20.76
C ASP A 132 -13.76 10.42 -19.24
N GLY A 133 -12.53 10.35 -18.71
CA GLY A 133 -12.25 10.61 -17.30
C GLY A 133 -12.77 9.52 -16.36
N GLY A 134 -12.76 8.27 -16.81
CA GLY A 134 -13.09 7.09 -16.01
C GLY A 134 -14.58 6.74 -16.00
N LEU A 135 -15.39 7.34 -16.87
CA LEU A 135 -16.83 7.08 -16.94
C LEU A 135 -17.13 5.77 -17.70
N THR A 136 -16.38 5.50 -18.76
CA THR A 136 -16.44 4.25 -19.52
C THR A 136 -15.05 3.68 -19.78
N TRP A 137 -14.99 2.36 -19.94
CA TRP A 137 -13.76 1.60 -20.11
C TRP A 137 -13.81 0.72 -21.36
N SER A 138 -12.69 0.62 -22.06
CA SER A 138 -12.55 -0.26 -23.22
C SER A 138 -12.64 -1.74 -22.85
N SER A 139 -12.77 -2.61 -23.85
CA SER A 139 -12.49 -4.04 -23.66
C SER A 139 -11.01 -4.24 -23.26
N PRO A 140 -10.70 -5.29 -22.47
CA PRO A 140 -9.34 -5.56 -22.03
C PRO A 140 -8.44 -5.99 -23.19
N VAL A 141 -7.22 -5.45 -23.20
CA VAL A 141 -6.11 -5.87 -24.05
C VAL A 141 -5.16 -6.71 -23.22
N LEU A 142 -4.77 -7.87 -23.74
CA LEU A 142 -3.74 -8.70 -23.10
C LEU A 142 -2.37 -8.04 -23.30
N VAL A 143 -1.61 -7.91 -22.21
CA VAL A 143 -0.21 -7.52 -22.28
C VAL A 143 0.60 -8.78 -22.57
N GLU A 144 1.04 -8.99 -23.81
CA GLU A 144 1.76 -10.22 -24.18
C GLU A 144 3.05 -10.36 -23.36
N THR A 145 3.49 -11.60 -23.18
CA THR A 145 4.66 -11.88 -22.36
C THR A 145 5.34 -13.20 -22.72
N LYS A 146 6.65 -13.27 -22.45
CA LYS A 146 7.44 -14.50 -22.49
C LYS A 146 7.24 -15.40 -21.25
N LEU A 147 6.55 -14.90 -20.22
CA LEU A 147 6.30 -15.61 -18.96
C LEU A 147 5.17 -16.65 -19.08
N ASP A 148 5.29 -17.77 -18.38
CA ASP A 148 4.23 -18.79 -18.22
C ASP A 148 3.00 -18.24 -17.48
N TYR A 149 3.24 -17.30 -16.56
CA TYR A 149 2.20 -16.44 -15.99
C TYR A 149 2.76 -15.04 -15.78
N SER A 150 1.89 -14.03 -15.78
CA SER A 150 2.27 -12.64 -15.57
C SER A 150 1.26 -11.95 -14.66
N ALA A 151 1.77 -11.29 -13.63
CA ALA A 151 1.03 -10.47 -12.69
C ALA A 151 1.69 -9.08 -12.57
N THR A 152 0.93 -8.12 -12.03
CA THR A 152 1.33 -6.73 -11.84
C THR A 152 0.70 -6.20 -10.55
N THR A 153 1.34 -5.19 -9.94
CA THR A 153 0.85 -4.49 -8.74
C THR A 153 1.20 -3.00 -8.74
N SER A 154 1.74 -2.49 -9.85
CA SER A 154 2.23 -1.12 -9.93
C SER A 154 1.79 -0.45 -11.22
N LYS A 155 1.76 0.88 -11.17
CA LYS A 155 1.36 1.75 -12.27
C LYS A 155 2.24 1.56 -13.51
N ILE A 156 1.63 1.79 -14.65
CA ILE A 156 2.35 2.07 -15.90
C ILE A 156 3.10 3.40 -15.74
N LEU A 157 4.31 3.48 -16.30
CA LEU A 157 5.01 4.74 -16.50
C LEU A 157 4.88 5.20 -17.94
N GLU A 158 4.56 6.46 -18.15
CA GLU A 158 4.71 7.13 -19.45
C GLU A 158 6.03 7.92 -19.43
N LEU A 159 6.93 7.58 -20.34
CA LEU A 159 8.20 8.26 -20.50
C LEU A 159 8.03 9.56 -21.29
N ASP A 160 9.00 10.47 -21.20
CA ASP A 160 9.03 11.75 -21.95
C ASP A 160 8.83 11.60 -23.47
N ASN A 161 9.17 10.44 -24.03
CA ASN A 161 9.02 10.13 -25.46
C ASN A 161 7.63 9.55 -25.84
N GLY A 162 6.71 9.42 -24.87
CA GLY A 162 5.37 8.83 -25.02
C GLY A 162 5.34 7.30 -25.01
N GLU A 163 6.48 6.63 -24.80
CA GLU A 163 6.51 5.19 -24.61
C GLU A 163 6.02 4.82 -23.21
N LEU A 164 5.25 3.74 -23.13
CA LEU A 164 4.69 3.24 -21.88
C LEU A 164 5.46 2.01 -21.40
N LEU A 165 5.77 1.96 -20.11
CA LEU A 165 6.40 0.83 -19.43
C LEU A 165 5.44 0.21 -18.41
N ILE A 166 5.23 -1.11 -18.49
CA ILE A 166 4.47 -1.85 -17.48
C ILE A 166 5.39 -2.84 -16.74
N PRO A 167 5.61 -2.64 -15.43
CA PRO A 167 6.42 -3.55 -14.63
C PRO A 167 5.59 -4.78 -14.22
N ARG A 168 6.14 -5.97 -14.46
CA ARG A 168 5.43 -7.24 -14.23
C ARG A 168 6.35 -8.27 -13.61
N TYR A 169 5.73 -9.28 -13.00
CA TYR A 169 6.45 -10.43 -12.47
C TYR A 169 5.78 -11.74 -12.82
N GLY A 170 6.61 -12.78 -12.91
CA GLY A 170 6.13 -14.14 -13.12
C GLY A 170 7.23 -15.09 -13.50
N LYS A 171 6.90 -16.32 -13.90
CA LYS A 171 7.89 -17.36 -14.17
C LYS A 171 8.14 -17.50 -15.66
N MET A 172 9.41 -17.67 -16.04
CA MET A 172 9.75 -18.09 -17.40
C MET A 172 9.46 -19.59 -17.59
N PRO A 173 9.17 -20.04 -18.82
CA PRO A 173 9.02 -21.45 -19.16
C PRO A 173 10.16 -22.31 -18.63
N GLY A 174 9.84 -23.26 -17.75
CA GLY A 174 10.83 -24.18 -17.14
C GLY A 174 11.66 -23.59 -16.00
N HIS A 175 11.36 -22.37 -15.55
CA HIS A 175 11.99 -21.74 -14.38
C HIS A 175 11.04 -21.79 -13.18
N TRP A 176 11.57 -22.11 -12.00
CA TRP A 176 10.79 -22.09 -10.76
C TRP A 176 10.71 -20.70 -10.11
N GLN A 177 11.69 -19.83 -10.39
CA GLN A 177 11.80 -18.48 -9.84
C GLN A 177 10.99 -17.48 -10.65
N SER A 178 10.28 -16.59 -9.95
CA SER A 178 9.72 -15.40 -10.56
C SER A 178 10.83 -14.43 -10.99
N LYS A 179 10.63 -13.75 -12.13
CA LYS A 179 11.47 -12.71 -12.73
C LYS A 179 10.67 -11.43 -12.91
N ILE A 180 11.38 -10.33 -13.07
CA ILE A 180 10.80 -9.03 -13.39
C ILE A 180 10.97 -8.75 -14.87
N MET A 181 9.85 -8.44 -15.54
CA MET A 181 9.79 -8.12 -16.96
C MET A 181 9.11 -6.77 -17.14
N ILE A 182 9.71 -5.89 -17.94
CA ILE A 182 9.15 -4.61 -18.33
C ILE A 182 8.52 -4.77 -19.70
N GLY A 183 7.19 -4.77 -19.76
CA GLY A 183 6.45 -4.67 -21.02
C GLY A 183 6.52 -3.24 -21.56
N ARG A 184 6.53 -3.09 -22.88
CA ARG A 184 6.65 -1.77 -23.53
C ARG A 184 5.59 -1.58 -24.61
N SER A 185 5.01 -0.39 -24.67
CA SER A 185 4.06 0.02 -25.70
C SER A 185 4.44 1.38 -26.27
N SER A 186 4.38 1.51 -27.60
CA SER A 186 4.66 2.74 -28.34
C SER A 186 3.43 3.30 -29.07
N ASP A 187 2.24 2.75 -28.77
CA ASP A 187 0.98 3.07 -29.42
C ASP A 187 -0.11 3.50 -28.41
N GLY A 188 0.30 4.12 -27.29
CA GLY A 188 -0.61 4.62 -26.26
C GLY A 188 -1.34 3.49 -25.50
N GLY A 189 -0.69 2.33 -25.39
CA GLY A 189 -1.21 1.17 -24.66
C GLY A 189 -2.19 0.33 -25.46
N LEU A 190 -2.30 0.53 -26.79
CA LEU A 190 -3.19 -0.27 -27.64
C LEU A 190 -2.66 -1.69 -27.86
N SER A 191 -1.33 -1.86 -27.88
CA SER A 191 -0.69 -3.17 -27.96
C SER A 191 0.61 -3.24 -27.16
N TRP A 192 0.96 -4.47 -26.75
CA TRP A 192 2.08 -4.76 -25.87
C TRP A 192 2.75 -6.07 -26.32
N PRO A 193 3.51 -6.07 -27.43
CA PRO A 193 4.06 -7.28 -27.98
C PRO A 193 5.17 -7.84 -27.09
N GLN A 194 5.18 -9.16 -26.88
CA GLN A 194 6.21 -9.82 -26.04
C GLN A 194 7.64 -9.60 -26.55
N ALA A 195 7.79 -9.29 -27.84
CA ALA A 195 9.08 -9.00 -28.47
C ALA A 195 9.77 -7.76 -27.87
N ASN A 196 9.00 -6.83 -27.31
CA ASN A 196 9.50 -5.59 -26.73
C ASN A 196 9.79 -5.70 -25.23
N GLU A 197 9.57 -6.86 -24.62
CA GLU A 197 9.85 -7.04 -23.19
C GLU A 197 11.35 -7.00 -22.88
N VAL A 198 11.68 -6.25 -21.82
CA VAL A 198 13.02 -6.18 -21.23
C VAL A 198 13.01 -6.90 -19.88
N GLU A 199 13.95 -7.82 -19.68
CA GLU A 199 14.16 -8.47 -18.38
C GLU A 199 15.06 -7.61 -17.50
N ILE A 200 14.70 -7.43 -16.23
CA ILE A 200 15.63 -6.91 -15.22
C ILE A 200 16.50 -8.09 -14.74
N PRO A 201 17.84 -7.97 -14.75
CA PRO A 201 18.73 -9.06 -14.37
C PRO A 201 18.37 -9.65 -13.01
N ASN A 202 18.02 -10.94 -13.00
CA ASN A 202 17.68 -11.67 -11.78
C ASN A 202 18.87 -12.55 -11.33
N PRO A 203 19.60 -12.19 -10.26
CA PRO A 203 20.59 -13.07 -9.66
C PRO A 203 19.91 -14.33 -9.11
N TYR A 204 20.52 -15.50 -9.37
CA TYR A 204 19.96 -16.78 -8.95
C TYR A 204 19.65 -16.83 -7.45
N GLY A 205 18.48 -17.40 -7.08
CA GLY A 205 18.26 -17.95 -5.74
C GLY A 205 17.02 -17.44 -5.00
N THR A 206 16.23 -16.53 -5.55
CA THR A 206 15.02 -16.02 -4.87
C THR A 206 13.90 -15.66 -5.83
N ASN A 207 12.67 -15.54 -5.31
CA ASN A 207 11.49 -15.10 -6.06
C ASN A 207 11.37 -13.59 -6.02
N TRP A 208 11.20 -13.00 -7.21
CA TRP A 208 11.10 -11.56 -7.39
C TRP A 208 9.70 -11.23 -7.85
N VAL A 209 9.03 -10.35 -7.11
CA VAL A 209 7.62 -10.01 -7.34
C VAL A 209 7.39 -8.53 -7.09
N GLU A 210 6.23 -8.03 -7.48
CA GLU A 210 5.73 -6.70 -7.15
C GLU A 210 6.74 -5.55 -7.36
N PRO A 211 7.31 -5.42 -8.58
CA PRO A 211 8.25 -4.35 -8.92
C PRO A 211 7.56 -2.98 -8.99
N ALA A 212 8.10 -1.99 -8.28
CA ALA A 212 7.66 -0.60 -8.32
C ALA A 212 8.67 0.24 -9.10
N LEU A 213 8.22 0.98 -10.12
CA LEU A 213 9.08 1.83 -10.95
C LEU A 213 8.90 3.31 -10.61
N ALA A 214 9.97 4.08 -10.78
CA ALA A 214 9.95 5.54 -10.84
C ALA A 214 10.73 6.03 -12.06
N ASP A 215 10.17 7.01 -12.77
CA ASP A 215 10.89 7.78 -13.79
C ASP A 215 11.54 9.00 -13.12
N LEU A 216 12.87 9.04 -13.17
CA LEU A 216 13.70 10.09 -12.56
C LEU A 216 14.13 11.14 -13.62
N GLY A 217 13.69 10.97 -14.86
CA GLY A 217 13.98 11.86 -15.98
C GLY A 217 15.32 11.60 -16.65
N GLY A 218 15.45 12.07 -17.90
CA GLY A 218 16.69 11.94 -18.66
C GLY A 218 17.11 10.48 -18.97
N GLY A 219 16.14 9.56 -18.93
CA GLY A 219 16.36 8.12 -19.12
C GLY A 219 16.78 7.36 -17.87
N HIS A 220 16.90 8.04 -16.71
CA HIS A 220 17.15 7.40 -15.43
C HIS A 220 15.83 6.85 -14.87
N LEU A 221 15.73 5.53 -14.73
CA LEU A 221 14.64 4.86 -14.03
C LEU A 221 15.19 4.17 -12.79
N MET A 222 14.38 4.11 -11.73
CA MET A 222 14.62 3.27 -10.56
C MET A 222 13.54 2.20 -10.48
N VAL A 223 13.92 1.01 -10.03
CA VAL A 223 12.99 -0.05 -9.63
C VAL A 223 13.26 -0.49 -8.19
N MET A 224 12.20 -0.67 -7.41
CA MET A 224 12.24 -1.35 -6.12
C MET A 224 11.50 -2.69 -6.25
N ILE A 225 12.13 -3.79 -5.85
CA ILE A 225 11.65 -5.14 -6.12
C ILE A 225 11.49 -5.90 -4.80
N ARG A 226 10.27 -6.41 -4.55
CA ARG A 226 10.03 -7.29 -3.42
C ARG A 226 10.71 -8.65 -3.63
N SER A 227 11.41 -9.12 -2.60
CA SER A 227 12.06 -10.43 -2.57
C SER A 227 11.75 -11.19 -1.27
N ALA A 228 12.41 -12.33 -1.03
CA ALA A 228 12.18 -13.19 0.14
C ALA A 228 12.52 -12.54 1.50
N LYS A 229 13.49 -11.62 1.56
CA LYS A 229 13.83 -10.94 2.82
C LYS A 229 13.93 -9.43 2.64
N TYR A 230 14.93 -8.95 1.92
CA TYR A 230 15.11 -7.52 1.66
C TYR A 230 14.69 -7.16 0.25
N ALA A 231 14.06 -6.01 0.07
CA ALA A 231 13.80 -5.49 -1.26
C ALA A 231 15.11 -5.19 -1.98
N HIS A 232 15.08 -5.23 -3.31
CA HIS A 232 16.24 -4.97 -4.15
C HIS A 232 15.98 -3.76 -5.03
N GLU A 233 17.03 -2.98 -5.24
CA GLU A 233 17.02 -1.80 -6.07
C GLU A 233 17.84 -2.02 -7.34
N ALA A 234 17.36 -1.51 -8.47
CA ALA A 234 18.16 -1.39 -9.69
C ALA A 234 17.80 -0.11 -10.44
N HIS A 235 18.69 0.28 -11.34
CA HIS A 235 18.49 1.45 -12.18
C HIS A 235 18.64 1.11 -13.65
N SER A 236 17.95 1.89 -14.47
CA SER A 236 18.24 2.04 -15.89
C SER A 236 18.69 3.47 -16.15
N TYR A 237 19.57 3.68 -17.12
CA TYR A 237 20.01 5.01 -17.57
C TYR A 237 19.72 5.23 -19.06
N ASP A 238 18.88 4.37 -19.65
CA ASP A 238 18.56 4.33 -21.06
C ASP A 238 17.07 4.03 -21.30
N ASN A 239 16.18 4.61 -20.48
CA ASN A 239 14.72 4.45 -20.59
C ASN A 239 14.25 3.00 -20.39
N GLY A 240 14.91 2.24 -19.51
CA GLY A 240 14.54 0.87 -19.18
C GLY A 240 14.94 -0.18 -20.22
N LEU A 241 15.84 0.16 -21.14
CA LEU A 241 16.33 -0.78 -22.16
C LEU A 241 17.40 -1.73 -21.60
N THR A 242 18.22 -1.22 -20.69
CA THR A 242 19.15 -2.01 -19.88
C THR A 242 19.04 -1.62 -18.41
N TRP A 243 19.40 -2.56 -17.54
CA TRP A 243 19.29 -2.42 -16.10
C TRP A 243 20.59 -2.84 -15.42
N THR A 244 20.95 -2.13 -14.36
CA THR A 244 22.04 -2.54 -13.47
C THR A 244 21.72 -3.89 -12.81
N THR A 245 22.74 -4.59 -12.33
CA THR A 245 22.50 -5.72 -11.44
C THR A 245 21.82 -5.20 -10.18
N PRO A 246 20.65 -5.73 -9.79
CA PRO A 246 19.96 -5.23 -8.63
C PRO A 246 20.69 -5.58 -7.35
N VAL A 247 20.69 -4.63 -6.41
CA VAL A 247 21.39 -4.71 -5.13
C VAL A 247 20.39 -4.81 -3.98
N PRO A 248 20.65 -5.63 -2.95
CA PRO A 248 19.76 -5.69 -1.80
C PRO A 248 19.82 -4.38 -1.02
N THR A 249 18.65 -3.93 -0.57
CA THR A 249 18.49 -2.90 0.46
C THR A 249 18.54 -3.56 1.85
N ASP A 250 18.28 -2.79 2.90
CA ASP A 250 18.02 -3.27 4.26
C ASP A 250 16.52 -3.32 4.60
N MET A 251 15.64 -3.05 3.64
CA MET A 251 14.19 -2.93 3.85
C MET A 251 13.48 -4.26 3.65
N GLU A 252 12.72 -4.71 4.66
CA GLU A 252 11.78 -5.83 4.53
C GLU A 252 10.46 -5.32 3.94
N ALA A 253 10.52 -4.92 2.66
CA ALA A 253 9.47 -4.17 2.00
C ALA A 253 8.53 -5.05 1.16
N HIS A 254 7.23 -4.85 1.39
CA HIS A 254 6.14 -5.48 0.67
C HIS A 254 5.34 -4.43 -0.11
N ALA A 255 5.09 -4.67 -1.40
CA ALA A 255 4.38 -3.76 -2.32
C ALA A 255 4.85 -2.30 -2.19
N SER A 256 6.03 -1.99 -2.73
CA SER A 256 6.59 -0.63 -2.70
C SER A 256 5.80 0.31 -3.61
N ASN A 257 5.79 1.60 -3.27
CA ASN A 257 5.38 2.70 -4.13
C ASN A 257 6.45 3.79 -4.07
N LEU A 258 6.77 4.38 -5.22
CA LEU A 258 7.80 5.40 -5.38
C LEU A 258 7.14 6.67 -5.95
N LEU A 259 6.95 7.68 -5.10
CA LEU A 259 6.45 8.99 -5.52
C LEU A 259 7.63 9.95 -5.69
N VAL A 260 7.91 10.33 -6.94
CA VAL A 260 8.92 11.35 -7.27
C VAL A 260 8.44 12.72 -6.76
N LEU A 261 9.16 13.31 -5.81
CA LEU A 261 8.74 14.55 -5.13
C LEU A 261 9.20 15.81 -5.86
N ASP A 262 10.41 15.76 -6.42
CA ASP A 262 11.04 16.84 -7.17
C ASP A 262 11.45 16.34 -8.56
N GLN A 263 11.73 17.23 -9.49
CA GLN A 263 12.15 16.85 -10.85
C GLN A 263 13.65 17.09 -11.06
N GLY A 264 14.37 16.03 -11.44
CA GLY A 264 15.70 16.09 -12.06
C GLY A 264 16.92 16.13 -11.13
N GLY A 265 17.98 15.42 -11.55
CA GLY A 265 19.33 15.48 -11.00
C GLY A 265 19.57 14.61 -9.74
N PRO A 266 20.83 14.49 -9.27
CA PRO A 266 21.17 13.59 -8.16
C PRO A 266 20.53 13.95 -6.81
N GLY A 267 20.09 15.21 -6.64
CA GLY A 267 19.39 15.67 -5.44
C GLY A 267 17.88 15.48 -5.48
N GLN A 268 17.36 14.85 -6.54
CA GLN A 268 15.94 14.53 -6.68
C GLN A 268 15.50 13.61 -5.55
N ARG A 269 14.44 14.01 -4.85
CA ARG A 269 13.87 13.23 -3.75
C ARG A 269 12.70 12.38 -4.23
N ILE A 270 12.60 11.21 -3.64
CA ILE A 270 11.54 10.23 -3.87
C ILE A 270 10.99 9.85 -2.49
N LEU A 271 9.67 9.91 -2.32
CA LEU A 271 9.02 9.27 -1.19
C LEU A 271 8.82 7.80 -1.55
N HIS A 272 9.52 6.92 -0.84
CA HIS A 272 9.31 5.48 -0.90
C HIS A 272 8.39 5.07 0.24
N THR A 273 7.21 4.54 -0.09
CA THR A 273 6.29 3.92 0.88
C THR A 273 6.17 2.42 0.65
N TRP A 274 6.08 1.63 1.72
CA TRP A 274 5.92 0.17 1.63
C TRP A 274 5.15 -0.41 2.81
N GLY A 275 4.70 -1.65 2.68
CA GLY A 275 4.26 -2.49 3.80
C GLY A 275 5.45 -3.15 4.46
N ASP A 276 5.78 -2.73 5.68
CA ASP A 276 6.91 -3.28 6.42
C ASP A 276 6.52 -4.57 7.15
N TYR A 277 7.25 -5.66 6.93
CA TYR A 277 7.03 -6.92 7.66
C TYR A 277 8.20 -7.30 8.58
N SER A 278 9.13 -6.37 8.83
CA SER A 278 10.25 -6.58 9.76
C SER A 278 9.79 -6.69 11.22
N SER A 279 8.54 -6.29 11.49
CA SER A 279 7.95 -6.11 12.81
C SER A 279 8.60 -4.97 13.61
N GLN A 280 9.50 -4.15 13.06
CA GLN A 280 10.13 -3.06 13.82
C GLN A 280 9.16 -1.93 14.18
N TYR A 281 8.16 -1.66 13.33
CA TYR A 281 7.29 -0.49 13.46
C TYR A 281 5.93 -0.79 14.11
N ALA A 282 5.37 -1.96 13.83
CA ALA A 282 4.15 -2.48 14.44
C ALA A 282 4.01 -3.97 14.14
N PHE A 283 3.09 -4.64 14.85
CA PHE A 283 2.60 -5.95 14.42
C PHE A 283 1.90 -5.85 13.07
N GLY A 284 2.07 -6.87 12.22
CA GLY A 284 1.37 -6.98 10.95
C GLY A 284 2.21 -6.49 9.77
N ARG A 285 1.63 -5.64 8.93
CA ARG A 285 2.31 -5.04 7.77
C ARG A 285 2.07 -3.52 7.73
N PRO A 286 2.49 -2.74 8.73
CA PRO A 286 2.26 -1.30 8.74
C PRO A 286 2.78 -0.61 7.48
N VAL A 287 2.17 0.52 7.13
CA VAL A 287 2.69 1.40 6.08
C VAL A 287 3.81 2.23 6.67
N VAL A 288 4.99 2.14 6.06
CA VAL A 288 6.17 2.92 6.40
C VAL A 288 6.58 3.75 5.20
N GLY A 289 7.04 4.98 5.44
CA GLY A 289 7.58 5.87 4.43
C GLY A 289 8.98 6.37 4.77
N GLN A 290 9.79 6.62 3.75
CA GLN A 290 11.12 7.22 3.84
C GLN A 290 11.40 8.05 2.59
N ILE A 291 12.08 9.19 2.76
CA ILE A 291 12.59 9.96 1.62
C ILE A 291 13.99 9.47 1.28
N ILE A 292 14.17 9.12 0.01
CA ILE A 292 15.44 8.72 -0.60
C ILE A 292 15.80 9.65 -1.75
N LEU A 293 17.07 9.65 -2.15
CA LEU A 293 17.55 10.30 -3.37
C LEU A 293 17.43 9.36 -4.58
N ALA A 294 17.67 9.92 -5.78
CA ALA A 294 17.69 9.19 -7.05
C ALA A 294 18.67 7.98 -7.12
N ASP A 295 19.64 7.92 -6.22
CA ASP A 295 20.60 6.80 -6.09
C ASP A 295 20.26 5.84 -4.94
N GLY A 296 19.07 5.96 -4.35
CA GLY A 296 18.60 5.13 -3.24
C GLY A 296 19.06 5.61 -1.86
N THR A 297 19.90 6.66 -1.78
CA THR A 297 20.42 7.13 -0.49
C THR A 297 19.30 7.70 0.38
N PRO A 298 19.07 7.19 1.60
CA PRO A 298 18.09 7.76 2.51
C PRO A 298 18.52 9.14 3.01
N VAL A 299 17.57 10.07 3.06
CA VAL A 299 17.75 11.44 3.58
C VAL A 299 16.77 11.80 4.68
N SER A 300 15.90 10.86 5.06
CA SER A 300 15.04 10.96 6.23
C SER A 300 15.09 9.67 7.06
N GLU A 301 14.61 9.77 8.30
CA GLU A 301 14.24 8.60 9.08
C GLU A 301 13.04 7.87 8.45
N ARG A 302 12.81 6.64 8.90
CA ARG A 302 11.64 5.83 8.50
C ARG A 302 10.47 6.16 9.40
N VAL A 303 9.34 6.53 8.80
CA VAL A 303 8.15 6.95 9.53
C VAL A 303 7.04 5.93 9.34
N LYS A 304 6.49 5.44 10.44
CA LYS A 304 5.27 4.61 10.43
C LYS A 304 4.08 5.53 10.16
N MET A 305 3.54 5.46 8.94
CA MET A 305 2.39 6.25 8.53
C MET A 305 1.08 5.67 9.02
N TYR A 306 1.01 4.33 9.10
CA TYR A 306 -0.20 3.64 9.51
C TYR A 306 0.09 2.24 10.01
N ALA A 307 -0.62 1.81 11.06
CA ALA A 307 -0.68 0.42 11.48
C ALA A 307 -2.11 0.01 11.80
N GLY A 308 -2.60 -1.01 11.10
CA GLY A 308 -3.84 -1.69 11.40
C GLY A 308 -3.68 -2.68 12.55
N HIS A 309 -4.68 -3.53 12.70
CA HIS A 309 -4.75 -4.50 13.81
C HIS A 309 -4.55 -5.95 13.34
N CYS A 310 -4.14 -6.18 12.09
CA CYS A 310 -3.86 -7.51 11.58
C CYS A 310 -2.84 -7.54 10.43
N GLY A 311 -2.26 -8.71 10.17
CA GLY A 311 -1.17 -8.85 9.19
C GLY A 311 -1.55 -8.76 7.71
N ASP A 312 -2.82 -8.52 7.38
CA ASP A 312 -3.29 -8.33 5.99
C ASP A 312 -3.72 -6.88 5.77
N GLU A 313 -2.75 -6.06 5.38
CA GLU A 313 -2.89 -4.60 5.22
C GLU A 313 -1.79 -4.06 4.28
N SER A 314 -1.76 -2.73 4.09
CA SER A 314 -0.78 -1.96 3.32
C SER A 314 -1.07 -1.83 1.82
N TYR A 315 -0.10 -2.14 0.95
CA TYR A 315 -0.09 -1.79 -0.49
C TYR A 315 -0.31 -0.30 -0.69
N PRO A 316 0.63 0.54 -0.25
CA PRO A 316 0.47 1.98 -0.31
C PRO A 316 0.55 2.47 -1.76
N SER A 317 -0.20 3.54 -2.04
CA SER A 317 -0.04 4.33 -3.27
C SER A 317 -0.17 5.81 -2.91
N SER A 318 0.75 6.64 -3.40
CA SER A 318 0.87 8.04 -3.00
C SER A 318 0.76 8.98 -4.19
N VAL A 319 0.10 10.13 -4.00
CA VAL A 319 0.05 11.25 -4.95
C VAL A 319 0.27 12.59 -4.24
N ARG A 320 0.86 13.56 -4.94
CA ARG A 320 1.03 14.93 -4.42
C ARG A 320 -0.16 15.80 -4.80
N LEU A 321 -0.79 16.43 -3.80
CA LEU A 321 -1.90 17.36 -3.96
C LEU A 321 -1.40 18.77 -4.35
N ASP A 322 -2.31 19.62 -4.84
CA ASP A 322 -1.94 20.97 -5.32
C ASP A 322 -1.49 21.90 -4.19
N ASP A 323 -1.97 21.66 -2.98
CA ASP A 323 -1.59 22.41 -1.78
C ASP A 323 -0.25 21.94 -1.17
N GLY A 324 0.40 20.97 -1.81
CA GLY A 324 1.69 20.43 -1.39
C GLY A 324 1.62 19.25 -0.42
N ARG A 325 0.44 18.92 0.11
CA ARG A 325 0.24 17.67 0.88
C ARG A 325 0.45 16.46 -0.03
N ILE A 326 0.76 15.33 0.57
CA ILE A 326 0.84 14.02 -0.05
C ILE A 326 -0.34 13.22 0.49
N PHE A 327 -1.10 12.60 -0.39
CA PHE A 327 -2.17 11.69 -0.02
C PHE A 327 -1.74 10.26 -0.33
N THR A 328 -1.71 9.41 0.70
CA THR A 328 -1.32 8.01 0.59
C THR A 328 -2.49 7.12 0.95
N VAL A 329 -2.88 6.22 0.04
CA VAL A 329 -3.93 5.22 0.26
C VAL A 329 -3.33 3.84 0.51
N TYR A 330 -4.03 3.00 1.27
CA TYR A 330 -3.66 1.62 1.59
C TYR A 330 -4.91 0.86 2.08
N TYR A 331 -4.87 -0.48 2.12
CA TYR A 331 -5.98 -1.27 2.68
C TYR A 331 -5.70 -1.75 4.10
N ASP A 332 -6.77 -2.01 4.83
CA ASP A 332 -6.79 -2.78 6.08
C ASP A 332 -7.88 -3.85 5.97
N ALA A 333 -7.48 -5.12 5.90
CA ALA A 333 -8.42 -6.22 5.72
C ALA A 333 -9.35 -6.44 6.92
N CYS A 334 -8.90 -6.10 8.12
CA CYS A 334 -9.67 -6.28 9.35
C CYS A 334 -10.72 -5.19 9.53
N ALA A 335 -10.35 -3.96 9.17
CA ALA A 335 -11.32 -2.89 9.01
C ALA A 335 -12.22 -3.10 7.78
N LYS A 336 -11.76 -3.90 6.80
CA LYS A 336 -12.37 -4.07 5.47
C LYS A 336 -12.49 -2.72 4.78
N GLN A 337 -11.43 -1.92 4.79
CA GLN A 337 -11.46 -0.55 4.30
C GLN A 337 -10.25 -0.25 3.44
N ILE A 338 -10.47 0.57 2.42
CA ILE A 338 -9.39 1.41 1.88
C ILE A 338 -9.36 2.66 2.74
N ARG A 339 -8.18 2.95 3.29
CA ARG A 339 -7.89 4.08 4.16
C ARG A 339 -6.93 5.02 3.46
N GLY A 340 -6.90 6.27 3.91
CA GLY A 340 -5.95 7.26 3.44
C GLY A 340 -5.48 8.16 4.55
N THR A 341 -4.25 8.64 4.40
CA THR A 341 -3.59 9.59 5.31
C THR A 341 -2.94 10.70 4.50
N TYR A 342 -2.92 11.90 5.09
CA TYR A 342 -2.25 13.07 4.56
C TYR A 342 -0.91 13.25 5.25
N SER A 343 0.12 13.51 4.47
CA SER A 343 1.46 13.87 4.95
C SER A 343 2.00 15.09 4.21
N THR A 344 3.13 15.59 4.66
CA THR A 344 3.97 16.56 3.94
C THR A 344 5.38 16.00 3.80
N VAL A 345 6.22 16.66 3.00
CA VAL A 345 7.66 16.32 2.92
C VAL A 345 8.34 16.54 4.27
N ASP A 346 7.96 17.60 4.99
CA ASP A 346 8.56 17.98 6.26
C ASP A 346 8.23 16.95 7.36
N ASP A 347 7.06 16.31 7.30
CA ASP A 347 6.69 15.22 8.22
C ASP A 347 7.69 14.04 8.17
N PHE A 348 8.46 13.89 7.10
CA PHE A 348 9.53 12.91 7.00
C PHE A 348 10.90 13.51 7.32
N LEU A 349 11.23 14.70 6.77
CA LEU A 349 12.56 15.30 6.92
C LEU A 349 12.85 15.77 8.35
N ASP A 350 11.82 16.22 9.06
CA ASP A 350 11.92 16.72 10.44
C ASP A 350 11.41 15.68 11.46
N TYR A 351 11.21 14.42 11.03
CA TYR A 351 10.73 13.37 11.90
C TYR A 351 11.76 13.03 12.97
N GLU A 352 11.35 13.20 14.23
CA GLU A 352 12.11 12.75 15.39
C GLU A 352 11.39 11.54 15.99
N PRO A 353 11.96 10.33 15.91
CA PRO A 353 11.30 9.15 16.45
C PRO A 353 11.06 9.32 17.95
N GLU A 354 9.84 9.01 18.40
CA GLU A 354 9.55 9.03 19.84
C GLU A 354 10.60 8.20 20.58
N THR A 355 11.33 8.79 21.51
CA THR A 355 12.28 8.06 22.36
C THR A 355 11.61 7.51 23.61
N GLY A 356 10.38 7.94 23.89
CA GLY A 356 9.58 7.49 25.02
C GLY A 356 9.16 6.03 24.86
N ILE A 357 9.10 5.32 25.99
CA ILE A 357 8.37 4.07 26.15
C ILE A 357 6.96 4.34 26.69
N TRP A 358 6.78 5.51 27.29
CA TRP A 358 5.55 5.97 27.90
C TRP A 358 5.08 7.23 27.19
N ASP A 359 3.88 7.18 26.64
CA ASP A 359 3.17 8.33 26.09
C ASP A 359 2.39 9.00 27.22
N SER A 360 2.81 10.19 27.63
CA SER A 360 2.15 10.96 28.70
C SER A 360 0.83 11.60 28.28
N GLU A 361 0.59 11.78 26.98
CA GLU A 361 -0.65 12.37 26.45
C GLU A 361 -1.77 11.34 26.38
N THR A 362 -1.46 10.13 25.91
CA THR A 362 -2.45 9.04 25.82
C THR A 362 -2.44 8.10 27.03
N GLY A 363 -1.42 8.19 27.89
CA GLY A 363 -1.23 7.31 29.05
C GLY A 363 -0.89 5.86 28.67
N LYS A 364 -0.32 5.65 27.47
CA LYS A 364 -0.04 4.33 26.91
C LYS A 364 1.44 3.97 27.07
N LEU A 365 1.68 2.68 27.28
CA LEU A 365 3.01 2.08 27.35
C LEU A 365 3.27 1.28 26.07
N ASP A 366 4.37 1.56 25.37
CA ASP A 366 4.77 0.81 24.18
C ASP A 366 5.44 -0.52 24.59
N LEU A 367 4.61 -1.55 24.77
CA LEU A 367 5.04 -2.90 25.11
C LEU A 367 5.88 -3.55 24.01
N TRP A 368 5.68 -3.18 22.75
CA TRP A 368 6.44 -3.74 21.65
C TRP A 368 7.88 -3.22 21.69
N LYS A 369 8.05 -1.91 21.90
CA LYS A 369 9.35 -1.29 22.06
C LYS A 369 10.12 -1.85 23.25
N LEU A 370 9.47 -1.98 24.41
CA LEU A 370 10.03 -2.65 25.59
C LEU A 370 10.47 -4.10 25.29
N TYR A 371 9.70 -4.83 24.48
CA TYR A 371 10.07 -6.20 24.11
C TYR A 371 11.31 -6.19 23.19
N THR A 372 11.34 -5.31 22.19
CA THR A 372 12.44 -5.23 21.22
C THR A 372 13.74 -4.69 21.81
N ASP A 373 13.68 -3.79 22.80
CA ASP A 373 14.87 -3.26 23.48
C ASP A 373 15.37 -4.15 24.63
N GLY A 374 14.64 -5.24 24.91
CA GLY A 374 14.98 -6.23 25.93
C GLY A 374 14.55 -5.87 27.35
N SER A 375 13.87 -4.74 27.56
CA SER A 375 13.35 -4.29 28.85
C SER A 375 12.09 -5.05 29.31
N LEU A 376 11.36 -5.70 28.38
CA LEU A 376 10.24 -6.59 28.66
C LEU A 376 10.59 -8.02 28.21
N GLN A 377 10.59 -8.95 29.15
CA GLN A 377 10.69 -10.37 28.85
C GLN A 377 9.30 -11.02 28.89
N ILE A 378 8.95 -11.71 27.81
CA ILE A 378 7.72 -12.51 27.71
C ILE A 378 8.12 -13.98 27.89
N SER A 379 7.77 -14.59 29.03
CA SER A 379 7.92 -16.03 29.26
C SER A 379 6.58 -16.74 29.08
N THR A 380 6.55 -17.80 28.28
CA THR A 380 5.38 -18.68 28.13
C THR A 380 5.82 -20.14 28.15
N ASP A 381 5.02 -21.02 28.74
CA ASP A 381 5.20 -22.48 28.78
C ASP A 381 4.52 -23.18 27.58
N MET A 382 4.12 -22.43 26.56
CA MET A 382 3.44 -22.95 25.38
C MET A 382 4.40 -23.37 24.26
N ASN A 383 4.07 -24.47 23.59
CA ASN A 383 4.74 -24.89 22.36
C ASN A 383 4.14 -24.15 21.15
N TYR A 384 4.96 -23.35 20.47
CA TYR A 384 4.62 -22.67 19.22
C TYR A 384 4.80 -23.61 18.02
N THR A 385 3.81 -23.66 17.13
CA THR A 385 3.98 -24.22 15.78
C THR A 385 3.87 -23.09 14.78
N HIS A 386 4.97 -22.81 14.09
CA HIS A 386 5.04 -21.75 13.10
C HIS A 386 4.13 -22.10 11.91
N ASN A 387 3.13 -21.27 11.65
CA ASN A 387 2.33 -21.37 10.44
C ASN A 387 2.30 -19.98 9.77
N TYR A 388 2.75 -19.93 8.52
CA TYR A 388 3.06 -18.70 7.76
C TYR A 388 1.88 -17.73 7.60
N PHE A 389 0.66 -18.16 7.89
CA PHE A 389 -0.57 -17.40 7.57
C PHE A 389 -1.37 -16.89 8.79
N HIS A 390 -1.07 -17.35 10.02
CA HIS A 390 -1.80 -16.91 11.22
C HIS A 390 -0.88 -16.91 12.45
N PRO A 391 -0.14 -15.82 12.73
CA PRO A 391 0.96 -15.95 13.66
C PRO A 391 0.56 -15.90 15.14
N HIS A 392 -0.58 -15.33 15.58
CA HIS A 392 -0.83 -15.19 17.03
C HIS A 392 -2.31 -15.20 17.46
N VAL A 393 -2.76 -16.32 18.05
CA VAL A 393 -3.86 -16.32 19.04
C VAL A 393 -3.28 -16.86 20.34
N LEU A 394 -3.03 -15.98 21.30
CA LEU A 394 -2.69 -16.34 22.68
C LEU A 394 -3.95 -16.23 23.53
N LYS A 395 -4.37 -17.34 24.15
CA LYS A 395 -5.41 -17.32 25.19
C LYS A 395 -4.71 -17.48 26.53
N LEU A 396 -4.57 -16.37 27.26
CA LEU A 396 -3.92 -16.34 28.57
C LEU A 396 -4.90 -16.88 29.63
N SER A 397 -4.48 -17.86 30.43
CA SER A 397 -5.09 -18.11 31.74
C SER A 397 -4.00 -18.08 32.80
N LEU A 398 -4.13 -17.16 33.75
CA LEU A 398 -3.19 -17.02 34.86
C LEU A 398 -3.53 -18.06 35.93
N SER A 399 -2.53 -18.83 36.37
CA SER A 399 -2.58 -19.59 37.63
C SER A 399 -1.31 -19.34 38.44
N ASP A 400 -1.54 -18.95 39.70
CA ASP A 400 -0.64 -18.83 40.84
C ASP A 400 0.42 -17.71 40.84
N TRP A 401 0.13 -16.66 41.64
CA TRP A 401 1.05 -15.60 42.03
C TRP A 401 1.40 -15.70 43.50
N THR A 402 2.69 -15.59 43.83
CA THR A 402 3.18 -15.26 45.17
C THR A 402 4.23 -14.14 45.10
N ASN A 403 3.83 -12.99 45.64
CA ASN A 403 4.59 -11.83 46.13
C ASN A 403 5.27 -10.86 45.15
N ASP A 404 4.93 -9.58 45.38
CA ASP A 404 5.65 -8.32 45.10
C ASP A 404 6.12 -8.02 43.68
N VAL A 405 5.18 -7.78 42.75
CA VAL A 405 5.37 -6.86 41.61
C VAL A 405 4.03 -6.17 41.29
N GLU A 406 4.05 -4.84 41.17
CA GLU A 406 2.91 -4.02 40.77
C GLU A 406 2.44 -4.35 39.33
N CYS A 407 1.13 -4.17 39.11
CA CYS A 407 0.31 -4.76 38.05
C CYS A 407 0.82 -4.64 36.60
N VAL A 408 0.79 -5.77 35.88
CA VAL A 408 0.59 -5.83 34.42
C VAL A 408 -0.49 -6.87 34.11
N VAL A 409 -1.65 -6.43 33.63
CA VAL A 409 -2.70 -7.32 33.10
C VAL A 409 -2.76 -7.09 31.60
N LEU A 410 -2.32 -8.09 30.83
CA LEU A 410 -2.47 -8.17 29.38
C LEU A 410 -3.90 -8.60 29.03
N SER A 411 -4.57 -7.85 28.16
CA SER A 411 -5.58 -8.40 27.27
C SER A 411 -5.32 -7.94 25.83
N LEU A 412 -4.97 -8.90 24.96
CA LEU A 412 -5.05 -8.73 23.52
C LEU A 412 -6.46 -9.18 23.09
N LEU A 413 -7.21 -8.27 22.49
CA LEU A 413 -8.63 -8.39 22.20
C LEU A 413 -8.95 -9.50 21.18
N CYS A 414 -9.85 -10.40 21.57
CA CYS A 414 -10.66 -11.23 20.68
C CYS A 414 -12.10 -10.65 20.67
N PRO A 415 -12.61 -10.12 19.55
CA PRO A 415 -13.89 -9.42 19.50
C PRO A 415 -15.14 -10.26 19.86
N GLN A 416 -15.02 -11.59 20.00
CA GLN A 416 -16.15 -12.48 20.31
C GLN A 416 -16.37 -12.75 21.81
N CYS A 417 -15.53 -12.23 22.72
CA CYS A 417 -15.60 -12.58 24.15
C CYS A 417 -16.23 -11.52 25.08
N MET A 418 -16.79 -10.43 24.57
CA MET A 418 -17.39 -9.38 25.41
C MET A 418 -18.78 -9.75 25.95
N LYS A 419 -18.80 -10.54 27.04
CA LYS A 419 -19.88 -10.56 28.02
C LYS A 419 -19.26 -10.76 29.41
N ASN A 420 -18.86 -9.68 30.06
CA ASN A 420 -18.97 -9.44 31.51
C ASN A 420 -18.17 -8.19 31.89
N SER A 421 -18.84 -7.23 32.52
CA SER A 421 -18.24 -6.06 33.15
C SER A 421 -17.72 -6.42 34.55
N TYR A 422 -16.47 -6.08 34.86
CA TYR A 422 -15.91 -6.21 36.21
C TYR A 422 -15.51 -4.83 36.75
N LYS A 423 -15.90 -4.53 38.00
CA LYS A 423 -15.48 -3.35 38.78
C LYS A 423 -14.42 -3.81 39.79
N PHE A 424 -13.30 -3.08 39.89
CA PHE A 424 -12.34 -3.24 40.99
C PHE A 424 -11.88 -1.87 41.51
N SER A 425 -11.65 -1.80 42.83
CA SER A 425 -11.18 -0.61 43.54
C SER A 425 -9.78 -0.85 44.12
N THR A 426 -8.91 0.16 44.06
CA THR A 426 -7.71 0.28 44.91
C THR A 426 -7.62 1.70 45.47
N GLN A 427 -7.01 1.85 46.64
CA GLN A 427 -6.83 3.15 47.28
C GLN A 427 -5.87 4.02 46.47
N GLY A 428 -6.35 5.19 46.02
CA GLY A 428 -5.48 6.31 45.66
C GLY A 428 -5.16 6.49 44.17
N ASN A 429 -6.11 6.28 43.28
CA ASN A 429 -6.42 7.14 42.12
C ASN A 429 -7.41 6.40 41.21
N GLU A 430 -8.57 7.01 40.97
CA GLU A 430 -9.57 6.47 40.06
C GLU A 430 -9.18 6.80 38.61
N GLY A 431 -8.76 5.78 37.86
CA GLY A 431 -8.57 5.84 36.41
C GLY A 431 -9.40 4.74 35.75
N LEU A 432 -10.22 5.12 34.77
CA LEU A 432 -11.01 4.18 33.98
C LEU A 432 -10.11 3.55 32.91
N PHE A 433 -9.65 2.33 33.11
CA PHE A 433 -8.93 1.58 32.08
C PHE A 433 -9.96 0.94 31.14
N LEU A 434 -10.15 1.56 29.97
CA LEU A 434 -10.86 0.95 28.84
C LEU A 434 -9.84 0.19 27.99
N LEU A 435 -10.13 -1.08 27.77
CA LEU A 435 -9.38 -2.02 26.92
C LEU A 435 -9.53 -1.72 25.44
#